data_AF-A0A3N6HV66-F1
#
_entry.id   AF-A0A3N6HV66-F1
#
_cell.length_a   1.000
_cell.length_b   1.000
_cell.length_c   1.000
_cell.angle_alpha   90.00
_cell.angle_beta   90.00
_cell.angle_gamma   90.00
#
_symmetry.space_group_name_H-M   'P 1'
#
loop_
_entity.id
_entity.type
_entity.pdbx_description
1 polymer ?
#
loop_
_entity_poly.entity_id
_entity_poly.type
_entity_poly.pdbx_seq_one_letter_code
_entity_poly.pdbx_strand_id
1 'polypeptide(L)'
;MPASPPHPAPTLYESWEALADGLHVQRLALHLPQLRNQTTAINAGASAVAEMTSGALAARPAALSDSQATALVEAADLSAWVNLPAEHGTPDAAASPLVGAAEQVEALLLDGVSDETLGAAVRAVSAASAWWVGAFAAIRHLGVHHARLTPIDDTVSLDTLRAAVRVVALGTAQRILAHHLRHDSTDEAVRLAYCRAVTEGIVTEPRLPALLEELGELRLVDLVCTSIPWRGRFMKYAGGTGAGQVE
;
A
#
# COMPACT_ATOMS: atom_id res chain seq x y z
N MET A 1 -36.96 12.58 9.96
CA MET A 1 -35.92 11.62 9.51
C MET A 1 -35.36 10.95 10.75
N PRO A 2 -35.32 9.62 10.84
CA PRO A 2 -34.61 8.97 11.94
C PRO A 2 -33.12 9.31 11.78
N ALA A 3 -32.49 9.75 12.87
CA ALA A 3 -31.06 10.02 12.89
C ALA A 3 -30.30 8.73 12.58
N SER A 4 -29.31 8.80 11.68
CA SER A 4 -28.38 7.69 11.47
C SER A 4 -27.82 7.25 12.81
N PRO A 5 -27.74 5.93 13.09
CA PRO A 5 -27.13 5.46 14.32
C PRO A 5 -25.70 6.02 14.42
N PRO A 6 -25.26 6.42 15.62
CA PRO A 6 -23.92 6.93 15.80
C PRO A 6 -22.92 5.85 15.38
N HIS A 7 -22.03 6.20 14.44
CA HIS A 7 -20.91 5.32 14.12
C HIS A 7 -20.12 5.02 15.40
N PRO A 8 -19.77 3.75 15.68
CA PRO A 8 -18.92 3.42 16.81
C PRO A 8 -17.61 4.21 16.68
N ALA A 9 -17.10 4.72 17.81
CA ALA A 9 -15.82 5.41 17.82
C ALA A 9 -14.73 4.49 17.26
N PRO A 10 -13.79 5.00 16.46
CA PRO A 10 -12.72 4.19 15.89
C PRO A 10 -11.90 3.58 17.00
N THR A 11 -11.48 2.34 16.80
CA THR A 11 -10.50 1.69 17.65
C THR A 11 -9.16 2.44 17.59
N LEU A 12 -8.31 2.23 18.59
CA LEU A 12 -6.94 2.75 18.56
C LEU A 12 -6.20 2.29 17.30
N TYR A 13 -6.46 1.07 16.87
CA TYR A 13 -5.84 0.48 15.69
C TYR A 13 -6.27 1.20 14.40
N GLU A 14 -7.58 1.41 14.20
CA GLU A 14 -8.10 2.16 13.05
C GLU A 14 -7.60 3.61 13.04
N SER A 15 -7.41 4.22 14.22
CA SER A 15 -6.84 5.56 14.33
C SER A 15 -5.37 5.60 13.87
N TRP A 16 -4.59 4.55 14.14
CA TRP A 16 -3.22 4.43 13.66
C TRP A 16 -3.15 4.19 12.15
N GLU A 17 -4.04 3.35 11.60
CA GLU A 17 -4.14 3.13 10.15
C GLU A 17 -4.47 4.44 9.42
N ALA A 18 -5.48 5.18 9.90
CA ALA A 18 -5.86 6.46 9.31
C ALA A 18 -4.72 7.50 9.38
N LEU A 19 -3.96 7.53 10.49
CA LEU A 19 -2.78 8.39 10.61
C LEU A 19 -1.68 7.99 9.62
N ALA A 20 -1.42 6.69 9.47
CA ALA A 20 -0.43 6.19 8.53
C ALA A 20 -0.80 6.53 7.07
N ASP A 21 -2.06 6.29 6.69
CA ASP A 21 -2.59 6.66 5.37
C ASP A 21 -2.43 8.16 5.11
N GLY A 22 -2.79 8.99 6.10
CA GLY A 22 -2.61 10.44 6.01
C GLY A 22 -1.15 10.86 5.78
N LEU A 23 -0.21 10.21 6.44
CA LEU A 23 1.22 10.45 6.24
C LEU A 23 1.70 10.02 4.85
N HIS A 24 1.21 8.90 4.31
CA HIS A 24 1.54 8.46 2.95
C HIS A 24 1.00 9.41 1.90
N VAL A 25 -0.26 9.85 2.06
CA VAL A 25 -0.88 10.86 1.20
C VAL A 25 -0.11 12.17 1.24
N GLN A 26 0.27 12.64 2.43
CA GLN A 26 1.07 13.85 2.60
C GLN A 26 2.43 13.72 1.90
N ARG A 27 3.12 12.59 2.08
CA ARG A 27 4.41 12.33 1.44
C ARG A 27 4.31 12.29 -0.07
N LEU A 28 3.29 11.62 -0.60
CA LEU A 28 3.04 11.64 -2.03
C LEU A 28 2.85 13.07 -2.52
N ALA A 29 1.97 13.85 -1.88
CA ALA A 29 1.69 15.23 -2.26
C ALA A 29 2.96 16.10 -2.31
N LEU A 30 3.85 15.96 -1.32
CA LEU A 30 5.15 16.66 -1.26
C LEU A 30 6.11 16.24 -2.39
N HIS A 31 5.94 15.03 -2.93
CA HIS A 31 6.81 14.45 -3.94
C HIS A 31 6.18 14.28 -5.33
N LEU A 32 4.94 14.77 -5.53
CA LEU A 32 4.25 14.70 -6.82
C LEU A 32 5.04 15.34 -7.98
N PRO A 33 5.69 16.52 -7.82
CA PRO A 33 6.52 17.09 -8.87
C PRO A 33 7.67 16.17 -9.28
N GLN A 34 8.32 15.54 -8.29
CA GLN A 34 9.42 14.60 -8.51
C GLN A 34 8.93 13.35 -9.23
N LEU A 35 7.80 12.78 -8.80
CA LEU A 35 7.20 11.63 -9.46
C LEU A 35 6.87 11.93 -10.93
N ARG A 36 6.25 13.08 -11.21
CA ARG A 36 5.94 13.52 -12.59
C ARG A 36 7.20 13.70 -13.43
N ASN A 37 8.24 14.31 -12.87
CA ASN A 37 9.51 14.49 -13.58
C ASN A 37 10.17 13.14 -13.91
N GLN A 38 10.15 12.19 -12.98
CA GLN A 38 10.73 10.86 -13.17
C GLN A 38 9.96 10.02 -14.19
N THR A 39 8.63 10.14 -14.23
CA THR A 39 7.79 9.34 -15.14
C THR A 39 7.70 9.91 -16.56
N THR A 40 8.01 11.19 -16.77
CA THR A 40 7.94 11.87 -18.08
C THR A 40 9.29 12.07 -18.76
N ALA A 41 10.41 11.84 -18.05
CA ALA A 41 11.74 11.97 -18.63
C ALA A 41 11.93 10.99 -19.81
N ILE A 42 12.25 11.52 -20.99
CA ILE A 42 12.46 10.78 -22.25
C ILE A 42 13.62 9.77 -22.15
N ASN A 43 14.58 10.06 -21.27
CA ASN A 43 15.60 9.13 -20.79
C ASN A 43 15.38 8.91 -19.30
N ALA A 44 14.23 8.36 -18.89
CA ALA A 44 14.07 7.92 -17.51
C ALA A 44 15.23 6.96 -17.24
N GLY A 45 16.28 7.48 -16.59
CA GLY A 45 17.42 6.70 -16.18
C GLY A 45 16.85 5.48 -15.47
N ALA A 46 17.44 4.31 -15.71
CA ALA A 46 17.04 3.09 -15.05
C ALA A 46 16.68 3.44 -13.61
N SER A 47 15.44 3.12 -13.20
CA SER A 47 15.05 3.24 -11.81
C SER A 47 16.15 2.58 -10.97
N ALA A 48 16.26 2.91 -9.69
CA ALA A 48 17.09 2.12 -8.78
C ALA A 48 16.70 0.61 -8.81
N VAL A 49 15.60 0.25 -9.46
CA VAL A 49 15.31 -1.08 -9.98
C VAL A 49 16.01 -1.31 -11.32
N ALA A 50 17.04 -2.16 -11.33
CA ALA A 50 17.72 -2.56 -12.55
C ALA A 50 16.71 -2.95 -13.66
N GLU A 51 16.85 -2.33 -14.84
CA GLU A 51 16.09 -2.61 -16.07
C GLU A 51 14.66 -2.03 -16.18
N MET A 52 14.22 -1.13 -15.29
CA MET A 52 12.84 -0.62 -15.33
C MET A 52 12.72 0.90 -15.39
N THR A 53 11.76 1.39 -16.18
CA THR A 53 11.43 2.82 -16.21
C THR A 53 10.56 3.18 -15.01
N SER A 54 10.77 4.38 -14.46
CA SER A 54 9.87 4.97 -13.44
C SER A 54 8.42 5.05 -13.92
N GLY A 55 8.22 5.21 -15.24
CA GLY A 55 6.91 5.19 -15.88
C GLY A 55 6.15 3.88 -15.68
N ALA A 56 6.81 2.74 -15.93
CA ALA A 56 6.20 1.42 -15.78
C ALA A 56 5.91 1.07 -14.31
N LEU A 57 6.76 1.51 -13.37
CA LEU A 57 6.53 1.31 -11.94
C LEU A 57 5.28 2.03 -11.45
N ALA A 58 5.04 3.25 -11.93
CA ALA A 58 3.90 4.09 -11.56
C ALA A 58 2.72 3.99 -12.55
N ALA A 59 2.60 2.88 -13.29
CA ALA A 59 1.51 2.64 -14.25
C ALA A 59 0.15 2.65 -13.56
N ARG A 60 -0.81 3.37 -14.16
CA ARG A 60 -2.16 3.54 -13.61
C ARG A 60 -2.88 2.19 -13.49
N PRO A 61 -3.42 1.86 -12.30
CA PRO A 61 -4.30 0.70 -12.16
C PRO A 61 -5.58 0.83 -12.99
N ALA A 62 -6.24 -0.30 -13.25
CA ALA A 62 -7.57 -0.29 -13.87
C ALA A 62 -8.57 0.51 -13.01
N ALA A 63 -9.43 1.28 -13.66
CA ALA A 63 -10.44 2.07 -12.96
C ALA A 63 -11.48 1.17 -12.29
N LEU A 64 -11.81 1.47 -11.03
CA LEU A 64 -12.93 0.85 -10.33
C LEU A 64 -14.24 1.48 -10.80
N SER A 65 -14.99 0.78 -11.64
CA SER A 65 -16.24 1.27 -12.24
C SER A 65 -17.50 0.90 -11.46
N ASP A 66 -17.42 -0.09 -10.59
CA ASP A 66 -18.55 -0.53 -9.76
C ASP A 66 -18.74 0.45 -8.58
N SER A 67 -19.87 1.16 -8.57
CA SER A 67 -20.19 2.13 -7.53
C SER A 67 -20.40 1.50 -6.15
N GLN A 68 -20.86 0.25 -6.09
CA GLN A 68 -21.02 -0.46 -4.82
C GLN A 68 -19.64 -0.87 -4.26
N ALA A 69 -18.73 -1.30 -5.13
CA ALA A 69 -17.36 -1.60 -4.73
C ALA A 69 -16.62 -0.32 -4.29
N THR A 70 -16.86 0.81 -4.98
CA THR A 70 -16.36 2.12 -4.55
C THR A 70 -16.88 2.49 -3.15
N ALA A 71 -18.16 2.26 -2.88
CA ALA A 71 -18.73 2.50 -1.55
C ALA A 71 -18.08 1.62 -0.46
N LEU A 72 -17.73 0.37 -0.77
CA LEU A 72 -16.97 -0.49 0.17
C LEU A 72 -15.56 0.04 0.43
N VAL A 73 -14.87 0.53 -0.60
CA VAL A 73 -13.55 1.16 -0.47
C VAL A 73 -13.64 2.43 0.38
N GLU A 74 -14.66 3.27 0.15
CA GLU A 74 -14.92 4.46 0.95
C GLU A 74 -15.22 4.12 2.41
N ALA A 75 -16.06 3.12 2.65
CA ALA A 75 -16.43 2.71 3.99
C ALA A 75 -15.26 2.08 4.78
N ALA A 76 -14.25 1.55 4.08
CA ALA A 76 -12.99 1.08 4.66
C ALA A 76 -11.91 2.17 4.80
N ASP A 77 -12.26 3.45 4.56
CA ASP A 77 -11.37 4.61 4.59
C ASP A 77 -10.18 4.51 3.62
N LEU A 78 -10.38 3.84 2.47
CA LEU A 78 -9.34 3.59 1.45
C LEU A 78 -9.55 4.40 0.17
N SER A 79 -10.41 5.43 0.16
CA SER A 79 -10.69 6.23 -1.05
C SER A 79 -9.44 6.87 -1.63
N ALA A 80 -8.60 7.48 -0.78
CA ALA A 80 -7.35 8.09 -1.22
C ALA A 80 -6.38 7.03 -1.78
N TRP A 81 -6.46 5.81 -1.26
CA TRP A 81 -5.63 4.70 -1.71
C TRP A 81 -5.86 4.38 -3.18
N VAL A 82 -7.11 4.42 -3.64
CA VAL A 82 -7.50 4.11 -5.03
C VAL A 82 -7.48 5.35 -5.93
N ASN A 83 -7.93 6.51 -5.41
CA ASN A 83 -8.08 7.72 -6.20
C ASN A 83 -6.73 8.33 -6.63
N LEU A 84 -5.72 8.32 -5.75
CA LEU A 84 -4.42 8.90 -6.06
C LEU A 84 -3.67 8.14 -7.18
N PRO A 85 -3.63 6.80 -7.19
CA PRO A 85 -3.18 6.03 -8.36
C PRO A 85 -3.94 6.35 -9.64
N ALA A 86 -5.27 6.50 -9.57
CA ALA A 86 -6.08 6.81 -10.75
C ALA A 86 -5.77 8.21 -11.31
N GLU A 87 -5.55 9.20 -10.43
CA GLU A 87 -5.25 10.58 -10.80
C GLU A 87 -3.81 10.76 -11.30
N HIS A 88 -2.86 10.11 -10.64
CA HIS A 88 -1.42 10.37 -10.82
C HIS A 88 -0.65 9.24 -11.51
N GLY A 89 -1.30 8.10 -11.74
CA GLY A 89 -0.71 7.00 -12.48
C GLY A 89 -0.45 7.36 -13.94
N THR A 90 0.67 6.86 -14.45
CA THR A 90 1.08 7.06 -15.84
C THR A 90 0.14 6.28 -16.76
N PRO A 91 -0.22 6.82 -17.94
CA PRO A 91 -1.09 6.15 -18.89
C PRO A 91 -0.34 5.09 -19.71
N ASP A 92 0.76 4.53 -19.17
CA ASP A 92 1.57 3.53 -19.87
C ASP A 92 0.69 2.35 -20.30
N ALA A 93 0.84 1.91 -21.56
CA ALA A 93 0.08 0.79 -22.11
C ALA A 93 0.58 -0.55 -21.55
N ALA A 94 1.82 -0.59 -21.04
CA ALA A 94 2.36 -1.76 -20.37
C ALA A 94 1.85 -1.83 -18.92
N ALA A 95 1.35 -3.00 -18.52
CA ALA A 95 1.01 -3.25 -17.12
C ALA A 95 2.26 -3.11 -16.24
N SER A 96 2.08 -2.56 -15.03
CA SER A 96 3.17 -2.49 -14.06
C SER A 96 3.69 -3.90 -13.75
N PRO A 97 5.02 -4.09 -13.68
CA PRO A 97 5.65 -5.38 -13.32
C PRO A 97 5.28 -5.88 -11.92
N LEU A 98 4.69 -5.00 -11.12
CA LEU A 98 4.25 -5.23 -9.76
C LEU A 98 2.82 -5.77 -9.68
N VAL A 99 2.03 -5.64 -10.76
CA VAL A 99 0.61 -6.09 -10.79
C VAL A 99 0.49 -7.57 -10.47
N GLY A 100 1.36 -8.42 -11.02
CA GLY A 100 1.34 -9.85 -10.74
C GLY A 100 1.58 -10.21 -9.26
N ALA A 101 2.16 -9.32 -8.45
CA ALA A 101 2.28 -9.51 -7.01
C ALA A 101 0.97 -9.17 -6.27
N ALA A 102 0.23 -8.16 -6.74
CA ALA A 102 -1.11 -7.84 -6.24
C ALA A 102 -2.12 -8.95 -6.60
N GLU A 103 -2.12 -9.41 -7.86
CA GLU A 103 -2.99 -10.50 -8.33
C GLU A 103 -2.80 -11.81 -7.54
N GLN A 104 -1.59 -12.08 -7.06
CA GLN A 104 -1.33 -13.23 -6.19
C GLN A 104 -2.02 -13.13 -4.83
N VAL A 105 -2.12 -11.92 -4.27
CA VAL A 105 -2.88 -11.68 -3.03
C VAL A 105 -4.38 -11.82 -3.32
N GLU A 106 -4.86 -11.26 -4.43
CA GLU A 106 -6.26 -11.39 -4.84
C GLU A 106 -6.66 -12.85 -5.01
N ALA A 107 -5.87 -13.64 -5.73
CA ALA A 107 -6.13 -15.06 -5.95
C ALA A 107 -6.14 -15.87 -4.64
N LEU A 108 -5.25 -15.52 -3.70
CA LEU A 108 -5.17 -16.18 -2.40
C LEU A 108 -6.39 -15.88 -1.52
N LEU A 109 -6.83 -14.62 -1.49
CA LEU A 109 -7.88 -14.15 -0.59
C LEU A 109 -9.29 -14.40 -1.15
N LEU A 110 -9.50 -14.24 -2.46
CA LEU A 110 -10.82 -14.33 -3.08
C LEU A 110 -11.21 -15.75 -3.52
N ASP A 111 -10.34 -16.74 -3.29
CA ASP A 111 -10.67 -18.13 -3.56
C ASP A 111 -11.90 -18.59 -2.75
N GLY A 112 -12.96 -18.92 -3.48
CA GLY A 112 -14.26 -19.33 -2.93
C GLY A 112 -15.23 -18.17 -2.61
N VAL A 113 -14.81 -16.91 -2.73
CA VAL A 113 -15.68 -15.73 -2.51
C VAL A 113 -16.53 -15.47 -3.75
N SER A 114 -17.85 -15.53 -3.62
CA SER A 114 -18.80 -15.28 -4.73
C SER A 114 -19.33 -13.84 -4.79
N ASP A 115 -19.10 -13.03 -3.77
CA ASP A 115 -19.46 -11.61 -3.77
C ASP A 115 -18.53 -10.85 -4.73
N GLU A 116 -19.02 -10.58 -5.95
CA GLU A 116 -18.28 -9.86 -6.99
C GLU A 116 -17.99 -8.41 -6.63
N THR A 117 -18.85 -7.76 -5.84
CA THR A 117 -18.65 -6.37 -5.41
C THR A 117 -17.52 -6.28 -4.39
N LEU A 118 -17.51 -7.19 -3.41
CA LEU A 118 -16.39 -7.34 -2.48
C LEU A 118 -15.11 -7.72 -3.23
N GLY A 119 -15.19 -8.66 -4.17
CA GLY A 119 -14.09 -9.07 -5.03
C GLY A 119 -13.51 -7.88 -5.80
N ALA A 120 -14.34 -7.07 -6.43
CA ALA A 120 -13.92 -5.86 -7.15
C ALA A 120 -13.22 -4.85 -6.22
N ALA A 121 -13.73 -4.63 -5.01
CA ALA A 121 -13.10 -3.75 -4.03
C ALA A 121 -11.71 -4.25 -3.60
N VAL A 122 -11.57 -5.55 -3.33
CA VAL A 122 -10.28 -6.19 -2.97
C VAL A 122 -9.26 -6.10 -4.10
N ARG A 123 -9.68 -6.35 -5.35
CA ARG A 123 -8.81 -6.22 -6.53
C ARG A 123 -8.37 -4.76 -6.74
N ALA A 124 -9.27 -3.81 -6.57
CA ALA A 124 -8.95 -2.39 -6.71
C ALA A 124 -7.90 -1.92 -5.71
N VAL A 125 -8.04 -2.26 -4.42
CA VAL A 125 -7.05 -1.85 -3.39
C VAL A 125 -5.72 -2.59 -3.53
N SER A 126 -5.74 -3.84 -4.02
CA SER A 126 -4.54 -4.62 -4.30
C SER A 126 -3.76 -4.03 -5.48
N ALA A 127 -4.44 -3.70 -6.58
CA ALA A 127 -3.83 -3.03 -7.73
C ALA A 127 -3.31 -1.63 -7.37
N ALA A 128 -4.06 -0.88 -6.56
CA ALA A 128 -3.60 0.40 -6.02
C ALA A 128 -2.35 0.25 -5.15
N SER A 129 -2.24 -0.81 -4.36
CA SER A 129 -1.06 -1.10 -3.53
C SER A 129 0.21 -1.31 -4.38
N ALA A 130 0.08 -1.96 -5.54
CA ALA A 130 1.18 -2.06 -6.50
C ALA A 130 1.65 -0.69 -6.99
N TRP A 131 0.70 0.23 -7.24
CA TRP A 131 1.02 1.59 -7.61
C TRP A 131 1.73 2.37 -6.50
N TRP A 132 1.27 2.29 -5.25
CA TRP A 132 1.91 3.00 -4.13
C TRP A 132 3.38 2.60 -3.94
N VAL A 133 3.66 1.30 -3.99
CA VAL A 133 5.04 0.79 -3.95
C VAL A 133 5.84 1.27 -5.17
N GLY A 134 5.25 1.19 -6.36
CA GLY A 134 5.90 1.63 -7.60
C GLY A 134 6.20 3.13 -7.64
N ALA A 135 5.27 3.96 -7.16
CA ALA A 135 5.42 5.41 -7.10
C ALA A 135 6.56 5.82 -6.15
N PHE A 136 6.66 5.22 -4.97
CA PHE A 136 7.79 5.48 -4.06
C PHE A 136 9.10 4.88 -4.56
N ALA A 137 9.07 3.72 -5.23
CA ALA A 137 10.25 3.16 -5.89
C ALA A 137 10.79 4.08 -7.00
N ALA A 138 9.92 4.69 -7.80
CA ALA A 138 10.30 5.61 -8.89
C ALA A 138 11.07 6.86 -8.40
N ILE A 139 10.81 7.28 -7.16
CA ILE A 139 11.47 8.45 -6.54
C ILE A 139 12.46 8.06 -5.42
N ARG A 140 12.80 6.76 -5.31
CA ARG A 140 13.59 6.19 -4.21
C ARG A 140 14.97 6.82 -4.06
N HIS A 141 15.65 7.07 -5.19
CA HIS A 141 16.98 7.68 -5.24
C HIS A 141 17.04 9.11 -4.67
N LEU A 142 15.89 9.76 -4.47
CA LEU A 142 15.78 11.07 -3.81
C LEU A 142 15.51 10.96 -2.31
N GLY A 143 15.38 9.74 -1.80
CA GLY A 143 15.09 9.44 -0.41
C GLY A 143 16.34 9.23 0.45
N VAL A 144 16.09 8.84 1.69
CA VAL A 144 17.13 8.51 2.67
C VAL A 144 16.92 7.13 3.25
N HIS A 145 18.01 6.52 3.72
CA HIS A 145 17.97 5.24 4.40
C HIS A 145 17.22 5.37 5.73
N HIS A 146 16.25 4.49 5.98
CA HIS A 146 15.35 4.57 7.14
C HIS A 146 16.09 4.59 8.49
N ALA A 147 17.16 3.78 8.63
CA ALA A 147 17.96 3.72 9.86
C ALA A 147 19.10 4.76 9.94
N ARG A 148 19.79 5.05 8.83
CA ARG A 148 21.02 5.88 8.82
C ARG A 148 20.77 7.34 8.46
N LEU A 149 19.61 7.63 7.85
CA LEU A 149 19.21 8.95 7.34
C LEU A 149 20.19 9.57 6.34
N THR A 150 20.96 8.73 5.64
CA THR A 150 21.85 9.12 4.54
C THR A 150 21.17 8.90 3.19
N PRO A 151 21.58 9.60 2.12
CA PRO A 151 21.12 9.30 0.76
C PRO A 151 21.29 7.82 0.42
N ILE A 152 20.41 7.33 -0.46
CA ILE A 152 20.46 5.94 -0.93
C ILE A 152 21.00 5.91 -2.35
N ASP A 153 22.13 5.23 -2.50
CA ASP A 153 22.77 5.00 -3.79
C ASP A 153 22.60 3.55 -4.27
N ASP A 154 22.11 2.66 -3.41
CA ASP A 154 21.91 1.24 -3.72
C ASP A 154 20.71 1.01 -4.63
N THR A 155 20.75 -0.06 -5.41
CA THR A 155 19.60 -0.55 -6.18
C THR A 155 18.64 -1.36 -5.32
N VAL A 156 17.35 -1.38 -5.67
CA VAL A 156 16.35 -2.25 -5.04
C VAL A 156 15.89 -3.29 -6.07
N SER A 157 15.86 -4.56 -5.68
CA SER A 157 15.48 -5.61 -6.62
C SER A 157 13.97 -5.58 -6.90
N LEU A 158 13.58 -6.05 -8.09
CA LEU A 158 12.16 -6.19 -8.44
C LEU A 158 11.45 -7.17 -7.50
N ASP A 159 12.13 -8.23 -7.06
CA ASP A 159 11.54 -9.22 -6.15
C ASP A 159 11.31 -8.64 -4.74
N THR A 160 12.21 -7.77 -4.26
CA THR A 160 12.01 -6.99 -3.03
C THR A 160 10.77 -6.09 -3.15
N LEU A 161 10.58 -5.40 -4.29
CA LEU A 161 9.38 -4.59 -4.51
C LEU A 161 8.12 -5.43 -4.61
N ARG A 162 8.16 -6.59 -5.28
CA ARG A 162 7.02 -7.53 -5.33
C ARG A 162 6.66 -8.04 -3.94
N ALA A 163 7.64 -8.31 -3.09
CA ALA A 163 7.41 -8.68 -1.70
C ALA A 163 6.72 -7.54 -0.93
N ALA A 164 7.19 -6.30 -1.09
CA ALA A 164 6.53 -5.12 -0.52
C ALA A 164 5.07 -4.99 -0.99
N VAL A 165 4.79 -5.16 -2.28
CA VAL A 165 3.42 -5.10 -2.81
C VAL A 165 2.51 -6.14 -2.16
N ARG A 166 2.99 -7.38 -1.96
CA ARG A 166 2.19 -8.41 -1.29
C ARG A 166 1.82 -7.98 0.13
N VAL A 167 2.75 -7.40 0.88
CA VAL A 167 2.50 -6.91 2.25
C VAL A 167 1.42 -5.82 2.24
N VAL A 168 1.58 -4.84 1.36
CA VAL A 168 0.69 -3.68 1.27
C VAL A 168 -0.71 -4.09 0.78
N ALA A 169 -0.78 -4.93 -0.25
CA ALA A 169 -2.04 -5.46 -0.78
C ALA A 169 -2.76 -6.34 0.25
N LEU A 170 -2.03 -7.18 0.99
CA LEU A 170 -2.60 -8.01 2.05
C LEU A 170 -3.24 -7.16 3.15
N GLY A 171 -2.54 -6.11 3.60
CA GLY A 171 -3.04 -5.18 4.60
C GLY A 171 -4.31 -4.45 4.18
N THR A 172 -4.31 -3.86 2.98
CA THR A 172 -5.46 -3.12 2.45
C THR A 172 -6.65 -4.03 2.13
N ALA A 173 -6.42 -5.22 1.57
CA ALA A 173 -7.45 -6.22 1.37
C ALA A 173 -8.04 -6.72 2.70
N GLN A 174 -7.21 -6.92 3.72
CA GLN A 174 -7.68 -7.29 5.06
C GLN A 174 -8.61 -6.23 5.65
N ARG A 175 -8.34 -4.94 5.44
CA ARG A 175 -9.22 -3.84 5.88
C ARG A 175 -10.59 -3.89 5.20
N ILE A 176 -10.65 -4.14 3.89
CA ILE A 176 -11.90 -4.33 3.15
C ILE A 176 -12.70 -5.51 3.71
N LEU A 177 -12.06 -6.66 3.88
CA LEU A 177 -12.68 -7.87 4.43
C LEU A 177 -13.18 -7.67 5.87
N ALA A 178 -12.37 -7.04 6.72
CA ALA A 178 -12.75 -6.71 8.10
C ALA A 178 -13.95 -5.77 8.15
N HIS A 179 -13.96 -4.73 7.30
CA HIS A 179 -15.06 -3.79 7.23
C HIS A 179 -16.36 -4.50 6.80
N HIS A 180 -16.31 -5.32 5.75
CA HIS A 180 -17.46 -6.06 5.27
C HIS A 180 -18.03 -6.98 6.36
N LEU A 181 -17.17 -7.77 7.03
CA LEU A 181 -17.59 -8.71 8.09
C LEU A 181 -18.23 -8.05 9.33
N ARG A 182 -17.91 -6.78 9.61
CA ARG A 182 -18.58 -6.03 10.69
C ARG A 182 -20.04 -5.71 10.39
N HIS A 183 -20.40 -5.63 9.12
CA HIS A 183 -21.74 -5.26 8.66
C HIS A 183 -22.54 -6.47 8.20
N ASP A 184 -21.88 -7.43 7.54
CA ASP A 184 -22.43 -8.72 7.17
C ASP A 184 -21.44 -9.84 7.47
N SER A 185 -21.71 -10.57 8.55
CA SER A 185 -20.85 -11.65 9.03
C SER A 185 -21.31 -13.03 8.57
N THR A 186 -22.36 -13.13 7.75
CA THR A 186 -23.03 -14.42 7.49
C THR A 186 -22.31 -15.29 6.46
N ASP A 187 -21.61 -14.70 5.51
CA ASP A 187 -20.87 -15.42 4.46
C ASP A 187 -19.63 -16.13 5.01
N GLU A 188 -19.61 -17.47 4.90
CA GLU A 188 -18.49 -18.30 5.33
C GLU A 188 -17.24 -18.12 4.48
N ALA A 189 -17.38 -17.93 3.16
CA ALA A 189 -16.26 -17.72 2.26
C ALA A 189 -15.54 -16.42 2.59
N VAL A 190 -16.28 -15.35 2.92
CA VAL A 190 -15.69 -14.07 3.32
C VAL A 190 -15.00 -14.17 4.68
N ARG A 191 -15.56 -14.91 5.64
CA ARG A 191 -14.87 -15.20 6.92
C ARG A 191 -13.58 -15.96 6.69
N LEU A 192 -13.59 -16.97 5.82
CA LEU A 192 -12.39 -17.74 5.47
C LEU A 192 -11.35 -16.85 4.78
N ALA A 193 -11.75 -15.98 3.85
CA ALA A 193 -10.87 -15.00 3.21
C ALA A 193 -10.18 -14.09 4.23
N TYR A 194 -10.94 -13.56 5.20
CA TYR A 194 -10.38 -12.75 6.28
C TYR A 194 -9.41 -13.54 7.16
N CYS A 195 -9.75 -14.78 7.55
CA CYS A 195 -8.86 -15.64 8.32
C CYS A 195 -7.57 -15.99 7.56
N ARG A 196 -7.64 -16.20 6.24
CA ARG A 196 -6.46 -16.37 5.39
C ARG A 196 -5.61 -15.12 5.41
N ALA A 197 -6.20 -13.92 5.25
CA ALA A 197 -5.47 -12.66 5.29
C ALA A 197 -4.69 -12.49 6.61
N VAL A 198 -5.35 -12.76 7.74
CA VAL A 198 -4.73 -12.73 9.07
C VAL A 198 -3.60 -13.76 9.20
N THR A 199 -3.80 -14.97 8.69
CA THR A 199 -2.81 -16.05 8.73
C THR A 199 -1.56 -15.68 7.92
N GLU A 200 -1.75 -15.16 6.71
CA GLU A 200 -0.66 -14.70 5.86
C GLU A 200 0.09 -13.52 6.45
N GLY A 201 -0.61 -12.64 7.18
CA GLY A 201 0.04 -11.57 7.95
C GLY A 201 1.00 -12.13 8.99
N ILE A 202 0.59 -13.15 9.74
CA ILE A 202 1.43 -13.85 10.74
C ILE A 202 2.60 -14.57 10.07
N VAL A 203 2.39 -15.21 8.92
CA VAL A 203 3.46 -15.90 8.17
C VAL A 203 4.48 -14.91 7.61
N THR A 204 4.03 -13.71 7.25
CA THR A 204 4.87 -12.66 6.68
C THR A 204 5.70 -11.95 7.75
N GLU A 205 5.18 -11.78 8.96
CA GLU A 205 5.79 -11.02 10.06
C GLU A 205 7.29 -11.34 10.31
N PRO A 206 7.75 -12.61 10.37
CA PRO A 206 9.16 -12.93 10.60
C PRO A 206 10.11 -12.48 9.49
N ARG A 207 9.60 -12.29 8.27
CA ARG A 207 10.42 -11.91 7.09
C ARG A 207 10.52 -10.41 6.93
N LEU A 208 9.67 -9.64 7.60
CA LEU A 208 9.59 -8.20 7.41
C LEU A 208 10.87 -7.47 7.80
N PRO A 209 11.59 -7.77 8.91
CA PRO A 209 12.84 -7.06 9.21
C PRO A 209 13.86 -7.10 8.06
N ALA A 210 14.02 -8.25 7.41
CA ALA A 210 14.89 -8.38 6.25
C ALA A 210 14.36 -7.58 5.05
N LEU A 211 13.05 -7.65 4.78
CA LEU A 211 12.42 -6.88 3.71
C LEU A 211 12.60 -5.36 3.90
N LEU A 212 12.44 -4.86 5.13
CA LEU A 212 12.59 -3.43 5.42
C LEU A 212 14.03 -2.95 5.22
N GLU A 213 15.03 -3.76 5.59
CA GLU A 213 16.44 -3.46 5.32
C GLU A 213 16.73 -3.48 3.81
N GLU A 214 16.21 -4.48 3.07
CA GLU A 214 16.36 -4.54 1.60
C GLU A 214 15.69 -3.37 0.87
N LEU A 215 14.53 -2.91 1.35
CA LEU A 215 13.88 -1.72 0.81
C LEU A 215 14.75 -0.48 1.06
N GLY A 216 15.30 -0.39 2.28
CA GLY A 216 16.27 0.62 2.72
C GLY A 216 15.68 2.02 2.87
N GLU A 217 14.76 2.42 2.00
CA GLU A 217 14.24 3.78 1.87
C GLU A 217 13.03 4.07 2.75
N LEU A 218 13.07 5.22 3.43
CA LEU A 218 12.12 5.59 4.48
C LEU A 218 10.64 5.53 4.04
N ARG A 219 10.29 6.02 2.84
CA ARG A 219 8.89 6.02 2.38
C ARG A 219 8.40 4.61 2.11
N LEU A 220 9.21 3.78 1.46
CA LEU A 220 8.89 2.37 1.21
C LEU A 220 8.83 1.56 2.51
N VAL A 221 9.79 1.76 3.42
CA VAL A 221 9.83 1.12 4.74
C VAL A 221 8.59 1.49 5.53
N ASP A 222 8.24 2.77 5.62
CA ASP A 222 7.05 3.20 6.36
C ASP A 222 5.76 2.69 5.72
N LEU A 223 5.67 2.66 4.39
CA LEU A 223 4.53 2.09 3.66
C LEU A 223 4.31 0.63 4.06
N VAL A 224 5.36 -0.20 3.99
CA VAL A 224 5.29 -1.62 4.35
C VAL A 224 5.06 -1.80 5.86
N CYS A 225 5.74 -1.03 6.70
CA CYS A 225 5.61 -1.04 8.16
C CYS A 225 4.24 -0.65 8.68
N THR A 226 3.41 0.03 7.90
CA THR A 226 2.10 0.49 8.39
C THR A 226 0.93 -0.22 7.72
N SER A 227 1.19 -1.10 6.77
CA SER A 227 0.13 -1.74 5.98
C SER A 227 -0.55 -2.91 6.69
N ILE A 228 0.19 -3.72 7.46
CA ILE A 228 -0.37 -4.89 8.18
C ILE A 228 -0.44 -4.60 9.69
N PRO A 229 -1.50 -5.05 10.39
CA PRO A 229 -1.55 -5.04 11.85
C PRO A 229 -0.44 -5.88 12.45
N TRP A 230 0.57 -5.24 13.03
CA TRP A 230 1.65 -5.92 13.75
C TRP A 230 1.17 -6.42 15.09
N ARG A 231 1.49 -7.69 15.40
CA ARG A 231 1.25 -8.28 16.72
C ARG A 231 2.46 -8.17 17.65
N GLY A 232 3.62 -7.75 17.13
CA GLY A 232 4.89 -7.55 17.85
C GLY A 232 5.29 -6.09 18.16
N ARG A 233 6.41 -5.93 18.89
CA ARG A 233 6.93 -4.65 19.43
C ARG A 233 7.55 -3.74 18.37
N PHE A 234 7.17 -2.46 18.42
CA PHE A 234 7.62 -1.38 17.55
C PHE A 234 9.08 -0.93 17.80
N MET A 235 9.76 -0.53 16.72
CA MET A 235 11.07 0.12 16.77
C MET A 235 10.93 1.65 16.92
N LYS A 236 11.98 2.28 17.44
CA LYS A 236 12.03 3.73 17.71
C LYS A 236 11.92 4.52 16.41
N TYR A 237 11.06 5.54 16.42
CA TYR A 237 10.98 6.58 15.39
C TYR A 237 12.36 7.23 15.17
N ALA A 238 12.86 7.19 13.93
CA ALA A 238 14.15 7.77 13.55
C ALA A 238 14.06 9.21 13.00
N GLY A 239 12.90 9.87 13.06
CA GLY A 239 12.74 11.23 12.54
C GLY A 239 12.97 12.32 13.59
N GLY A 240 14.06 13.10 13.47
CA GLY A 240 14.17 14.38 14.20
C GLY A 240 15.57 14.87 14.48
N THR A 241 16.35 15.22 13.45
CA THR A 241 17.38 16.26 13.60
C THR A 241 16.67 17.62 13.42
N GLY A 242 16.09 18.17 14.49
CA GLY A 242 15.35 19.43 14.36
C GLY A 242 14.84 20.11 15.63
N ALA A 243 15.03 19.57 16.82
CA ALA A 243 14.76 20.29 18.06
C ALA A 243 15.76 19.87 19.15
N GLY A 244 16.80 20.70 19.32
CA GLY A 244 17.73 20.63 20.44
C GLY A 244 18.95 19.77 20.20
N GLN A 245 19.98 20.36 19.59
CA GLN A 245 21.28 20.23 20.24
C GLN A 245 21.11 20.81 21.64
N VAL A 246 21.25 19.96 22.65
CA VAL A 246 21.65 20.40 23.99
C VAL A 246 22.92 19.62 24.27
N GLU A 247 23.94 20.37 24.67
CA GLU A 247 25.33 20.02 24.92
C GLU A 247 25.56 18.65 25.60
#